data_AF-A0A9D1EYR6-F1
#
_entry.id   AF-A0A9D1EYR6-F1
#
_cell.length_a   1.000
_cell.length_b   1.000
_cell.length_c   1.000
_cell.angle_alpha   90.00
_cell.angle_beta   90.00
_cell.angle_gamma   90.00
#
_symmetry.space_group_name_H-M   'P 1'
#
loop_
_entity.id
_entity.type
_entity.pdbx_description
1 polymer ?
#
loop_
_entity_poly.entity_id
_entity_poly.type
_entity_poly.pdbx_seq_one_letter_code
_entity_poly.pdbx_strand_id
1 'polypeptide(L)' 'MNPERLQMKGMLAEAKKNLHTLDTEASGLVILIRSLLNPYEDIKNLDTEKVSVSVKRLNEITKEIKSLNEKIKKLESELE' A
#
# COMPACT_ATOMS: atom_id res chain seq x y z
N MET A 1 5.62 -33.05 -5.50
CA MET A 1 4.84 -31.86 -5.09
C MET A 1 3.92 -31.51 -6.26
N ASN A 2 2.61 -31.32 -6.03
CA ASN A 2 1.67 -30.96 -7.10
C ASN A 2 2.11 -29.61 -7.72
N PRO A 3 2.37 -29.53 -9.04
CA PRO A 3 2.81 -28.30 -9.71
C PRO A 3 1.88 -27.10 -9.49
N GLU A 4 0.57 -27.32 -9.46
CA GLU A 4 -0.42 -26.26 -9.22
C GLU A 4 -0.30 -25.71 -7.79
N ARG A 5 -0.08 -26.61 -6.81
CA ARG A 5 0.11 -26.21 -5.40
C ARG A 5 1.41 -25.43 -5.21
N LEU A 6 2.45 -25.73 -5.98
CA LEU A 6 3.69 -24.96 -5.99
C LEU A 6 3.46 -23.55 -6.55
N GLN A 7 2.74 -23.46 -7.67
CA GLN A 7 2.42 -22.19 -8.31
C GLN A 7 1.60 -21.28 -7.38
N MET A 8 0.56 -21.82 -6.73
CA MET A 8 -0.25 -21.06 -5.77
C MET A 8 0.56 -20.54 -4.58
N LYS A 9 1.51 -21.34 -4.06
CA LYS A 9 2.45 -20.88 -3.02
C LYS A 9 3.36 -19.74 -3.51
N GLY A 10 3.82 -19.82 -4.75
CA GLY A 10 4.60 -18.75 -5.39
C GLY A 10 3.81 -17.45 -5.48
N MET A 11 2.57 -17.52 -5.97
CA MET A 11 1.65 -16.37 -6.06
C MET A 11 1.35 -15.76 -4.68
N LEU A 12 1.17 -16.59 -3.66
CA LEU A 12 0.94 -16.14 -2.29
C LEU A 12 2.17 -15.41 -1.73
N ALA A 13 3.37 -15.94 -1.95
CA ALA A 13 4.61 -15.31 -1.50
C ALA A 13 4.83 -13.95 -2.17
N GLU A 14 4.57 -13.86 -3.48
CA GLU A 14 4.64 -12.60 -4.22
C GLU A 14 3.61 -11.58 -3.72
N ALA A 15 2.36 -12.01 -3.51
CA ALA A 15 1.31 -11.14 -2.99
C ALA A 15 1.67 -10.57 -1.60
N LYS A 16 2.20 -11.40 -0.69
CA LYS A 16 2.66 -10.95 0.63
C LYS A 16 3.84 -9.97 0.55
N LYS A 17 4.79 -10.22 -0.35
CA LYS A 17 5.91 -9.29 -0.60
C LYS A 17 5.39 -7.94 -1.09
N ASN A 18 4.49 -7.94 -2.07
CA ASN A 18 3.92 -6.71 -2.63
C ASN A 18 3.13 -5.93 -1.58
N LEU A 19 2.39 -6.62 -0.71
CA LEU A 19 1.68 -6.00 0.42
C LEU A 19 2.65 -5.25 1.33
N HIS A 20 3.76 -5.87 1.71
CA HIS A 20 4.76 -5.24 2.57
C HIS A 20 5.40 -4.00 1.94
N THR A 21 5.65 -4.03 0.63
CA THR A 21 6.13 -2.86 -0.12
C THR A 21 5.12 -1.72 -0.09
N LEU A 22 3.84 -2.01 -0.34
CA LEU A 22 2.77 -1.01 -0.32
C LEU A 22 2.57 -0.41 1.08
N ASP A 23 2.65 -1.22 2.14
CA ASP A 23 2.59 -0.73 3.54
C ASP A 23 3.74 0.23 3.85
N THR A 24 4.94 -0.07 3.35
CA THR A 24 6.12 0.79 3.52
C THR A 24 5.93 2.11 2.79
N GLU A 25 5.46 2.08 1.53
CA GLU A 25 5.16 3.28 0.74
C GLU A 25 4.08 4.14 1.41
N ALA A 26 2.97 3.53 1.85
CA ALA A 26 1.89 4.22 2.55
C ALA A 26 2.37 4.91 3.82
N SER A 27 3.21 4.23 4.62
CA SER A 27 3.81 4.79 5.83
C SER A 27 4.68 6.02 5.52
N GLY A 28 5.50 5.93 4.46
CA GLY A 28 6.31 7.05 3.98
C GLY A 28 5.47 8.25 3.54
N LEU A 29 4.38 8.00 2.81
CA LEU A 29 3.45 9.05 2.38
C LEU A 29 2.79 9.76 3.56
N VAL A 30 2.38 9.04 4.60
CA VAL A 30 1.80 9.66 5.81
C VAL A 30 2.80 10.61 6.47
N ILE A 31 4.06 10.19 6.59
CA ILE A 31 5.12 11.05 7.16
C ILE A 31 5.34 12.29 6.30
N LEU A 32 5.42 12.12 4.98
CA LEU A 32 5.59 13.22 4.02
C LEU A 32 4.43 14.22 4.10
N ILE A 33 3.18 13.73 4.05
CA ILE A 33 1.98 14.58 4.11
C ILE A 33 1.96 15.37 5.42
N ARG A 34 2.29 14.74 6.56
CA ARG A 34 2.38 15.44 7.84
C ARG A 34 3.44 16.54 7.84
N SER A 35 4.58 16.30 7.19
CA SER A 35 5.63 17.32 7.05
C SER A 35 5.21 18.48 6.17
N LEU A 36 4.44 18.22 5.10
CA LEU A 36 3.96 19.23 4.17
C LEU A 36 2.81 20.05 4.76
N LEU A 37 1.97 19.45 5.59
CA LEU A 37 0.88 20.11 6.31
C LEU A 37 1.35 20.59 7.70
N ASN A 38 2.45 21.35 7.73
CA ASN A 38 2.96 21.92 8.97
C ASN A 38 2.02 23.03 9.48
N PRO A 39 1.38 22.89 10.66
CA PRO A 39 0.43 23.88 11.16
C PRO A 39 1.08 25.18 11.64
N TYR A 40 2.42 25.21 11.76
CA TYR A 40 3.17 26.40 12.18
C TYR A 40 3.72 27.22 11.00
N GLU A 41 3.50 26.76 9.77
CA GLU A 41 3.87 27.46 8.55
C GLU A 41 2.72 28.38 8.08
N ASP A 42 3.04 29.48 7.39
CA ASP A 42 2.00 30.33 6.78
C ASP A 42 1.24 29.51 5.73
N ILE A 43 -0.09 29.59 5.72
CA ILE A 43 -0.96 28.89 4.77
C ILE A 43 -0.56 29.14 3.31
N LYS A 44 -0.02 30.33 3.01
CA LYS A 44 0.42 30.71 1.66
C LYS A 44 1.70 30.00 1.22
N ASN A 45 2.48 29.47 2.17
CA ASN A 45 3.74 28.78 1.91
C ASN A 45 3.56 27.25 1.85
N LEU A 46 2.37 26.73 2.18
CA LEU A 46 2.10 25.30 2.09
C LEU A 46 2.10 24.86 0.62
N ASP A 47 2.86 23.81 0.33
CA ASP A 47 2.85 23.15 -0.98
C ASP A 47 1.61 22.24 -1.10
N THR A 48 0.44 22.87 -1.29
CA THR A 48 -0.84 22.18 -1.36
C THR A 48 -0.97 21.27 -2.58
N GLU A 49 -0.22 21.55 -3.65
CA GLU A 49 -0.20 20.73 -4.86
C GLU A 49 0.47 19.38 -4.57
N LYS A 50 1.65 19.41 -3.94
CA LYS A 50 2.34 18.18 -3.53
C LYS A 50 1.58 17.39 -2.48
N VAL A 51 0.89 18.07 -1.55
CA VAL A 51 -0.04 17.40 -0.61
C VAL A 51 -1.13 16.67 -1.38
N SER A 52 -1.80 17.33 -2.33
CA SER A 52 -2.88 16.75 -3.11
C SER A 52 -2.44 15.49 -3.86
N VAL A 53 -1.29 15.55 -4.55
CA VAL A 53 -0.72 14.39 -5.26
C VAL A 53 -0.38 13.26 -4.29
N SER A 54 0.25 13.57 -3.16
CA SER A 54 0.65 12.58 -2.15
C SER A 54 -0.55 11.89 -1.51
N VAL A 55 -1.60 12.64 -1.17
CA VAL A 55 -2.85 12.11 -0.61
C VAL A 55 -3.59 11.25 -1.63
N LYS A 56 -3.60 11.65 -2.91
CA LYS A 56 -4.20 10.85 -3.97
C LYS A 56 -3.52 9.49 -4.10
N ARG A 57 -2.18 9.46 -4.13
CA ARG A 57 -1.41 8.20 -4.15
C ARG A 57 -1.67 7.35 -2.90
N LEU A 58 -1.73 7.96 -1.72
CA LEU A 58 -2.07 7.24 -0.48
C LEU A 58 -3.46 6.58 -0.54
N ASN A 59 -4.45 7.27 -1.12
CA ASN A 59 -5.80 6.72 -1.32
C ASN A 59 -5.81 5.57 -2.34
N GLU A 60 -4.97 5.62 -3.38
CA GLU A 60 -4.82 4.53 -4.34
C GLU A 60 -4.18 3.29 -3.68
N ILE A 61 -3.06 3.47 -2.98
CA ILE A 61 -2.36 2.38 -2.26
C ILE A 61 -3.27 1.71 -1.25
N THR A 62 -4.04 2.47 -0.48
CA THR A 62 -4.97 1.89 0.51
C THR A 62 -6.08 1.05 -0.13
N LYS A 63 -6.49 1.35 -1.36
CA LYS A 63 -7.40 0.48 -2.14
C LYS A 63 -6.68 -0.77 -2.65
N GLU A 64 -5.45 -0.62 -3.16
CA GLU A 64 -4.61 -1.74 -3.61
C GLU A 64 -4.36 -2.73 -2.46
N ILE A 65 -4.00 -2.24 -1.27
CA ILE A 65 -3.80 -3.04 -0.05
C ILE A 65 -5.05 -3.84 0.31
N LYS A 66 -6.24 -3.24 0.25
CA LYS A 66 -7.51 -3.94 0.55
C LYS A 66 -7.74 -5.09 -0.42
N SER A 67 -7.61 -4.81 -1.73
CA SER A 67 -7.75 -5.82 -2.78
C SER A 67 -6.72 -6.96 -2.64
N LEU A 68 -5.47 -6.62 -2.32
CA LEU A 68 -4.39 -7.59 -2.16
C LEU A 68 -4.59 -8.47 -0.93
N ASN A 69 -5.08 -7.91 0.18
CA ASN A 69 -5.45 -8.68 1.37
C ASN A 69 -6.59 -9.68 1.08
N GLU A 70 -7.60 -9.30 0.32
CA GLU A 70 -8.65 -10.21 -0.12
C GLU A 70 -8.10 -11.35 -0.99
N LYS A 71 -7.18 -11.02 -1.91
CA LYS A 71 -6.49 -12.03 -2.74
C LYS A 71 -5.66 -13.00 -1.90
N ILE A 72 -4.91 -12.50 -0.92
CA ILE A 72 -4.10 -13.32 -0.01
C ILE A 72 -5.00 -14.30 0.76
N LYS A 73 -6.10 -13.81 1.35
CA LYS A 73 -7.06 -14.66 2.07
C LYS A 73 -7.62 -15.79 1.22
N LYS A 74 -7.96 -15.51 -0.04
CA LYS A 74 -8.44 -16.53 -0.99
C LYS A 74 -7.37 -17.58 -1.26
N LEU A 75 -6.15 -17.15 -1.59
CA LEU A 75 -5.02 -18.07 -1.84
C LEU A 75 -4.66 -18.91 -0.62
N GLU A 76 -4.76 -18.35 0.59
CA GLU A 76 -4.55 -19.10 1.83
C GLU A 76 -5.64 -20.17 2.02
N SER A 77 -6.91 -19.81 1.80
CA SER A 77 -8.04 -20.75 1.91
C SER A 77 -7.99 -21.89 0.88
N GLU A 78 -7.46 -21.65 -0.32
CA GLU A 78 -7.28 -22.67 -1.36
C GLU A 78 -6.09 -23.62 -1.07
N LEU A 79 -5.18 -23.21 -0.19
CA LEU A 79 -3.96 -23.97 0.15
C LEU A 79 -4.08 -24.78 1.45
N GLU A 80 -5.06 -24.48 2.30
CA GLU A 80 -5.49 -25.32 3.44
C GLU A 80 -6.09 -26.64 2.95
#